data_AF-A0A433C8S4-F1
#
_entry.id   AF-A0A433C8S4-F1
#
_cell.length_a   1.000
_cell.length_b   1.000
_cell.length_c   1.000
_cell.angle_alpha   90.00
_cell.angle_beta   90.00
_cell.angle_gamma   90.00
#
_symmetry.space_group_name_H-M   'P 1'
#
loop_
_entity.id
_entity.type
_entity.pdbx_description
1 polymer ?
#
loop_
_entity_poly.entity_id
_entity_poly.type
_entity_poly.pdbx_seq_one_letter_code
_entity_poly.pdbx_strand_id
1 'polypeptide(L)'
;MATPAADTASDPYDIAEALADAVDPCLTDAIRNDVWGMLHAGEAHIALSDLVRAIASTNYPVPTDILAALRRYVDDDLATSTPDQWGHDVAVGMHRLLPTIHDSGHTAGTIGTYGDAHMPWIIISDAGLTDDSPRDQKVAAIKAWLANNKPGWALRFSATWDGFGDLIGAQKP
;
A
#
# COMPACT_ATOMS: atom_id res chain seq x y z
N MET A 1 -1.69 -10.30 31.23
CA MET A 1 -1.01 -10.05 29.94
C MET A 1 -2.10 -9.86 28.91
N ALA A 2 -2.39 -8.62 28.53
CA ALA A 2 -3.36 -8.34 27.48
C ALA A 2 -2.61 -8.38 26.15
N THR A 3 -3.07 -9.23 25.23
CA THR A 3 -2.72 -9.15 23.81
C THR A 3 -3.15 -7.76 23.31
N PRO A 4 -2.28 -6.96 22.67
CA PRO A 4 -2.79 -5.79 21.96
C PRO A 4 -3.69 -6.31 20.84
N ALA A 5 -4.97 -5.98 20.89
CA ALA A 5 -5.87 -6.18 19.77
C ALA A 5 -5.29 -5.42 18.57
N ALA A 6 -5.23 -6.07 17.42
CA ALA A 6 -4.81 -5.48 16.16
C ALA A 6 -5.57 -4.16 15.97
N ASP A 7 -4.83 -3.05 15.98
CA ASP A 7 -5.34 -1.77 15.54
C ASP A 7 -5.56 -1.91 14.04
N THR A 8 -6.79 -2.27 13.67
CA THR A 8 -7.21 -2.46 12.29
C THR A 8 -7.02 -1.13 11.56
N ALA A 9 -6.08 -1.06 10.62
CA ALA A 9 -5.79 0.08 9.75
C ALA A 9 -6.99 1.03 9.60
N SER A 10 -6.88 2.22 10.18
CA SER A 10 -7.92 3.25 10.16
C SER A 10 -7.65 4.34 9.12
N ASP A 11 -6.41 4.45 8.61
CA ASP A 11 -6.06 5.41 7.56
C ASP A 11 -6.32 4.82 6.16
N PRO A 12 -6.99 5.53 5.24
CA PRO A 12 -7.09 5.12 3.84
C PRO A 12 -5.75 4.78 3.18
N TYR A 13 -4.65 5.43 3.58
CA TYR A 13 -3.32 5.10 3.06
C TYR A 13 -2.92 3.66 3.42
N ASP A 14 -3.02 3.28 4.69
CA ASP A 14 -2.67 1.95 5.18
C ASP A 14 -3.51 0.85 4.50
N ILE A 15 -4.81 1.13 4.32
CA ILE A 15 -5.73 0.24 3.63
C ILE A 15 -5.30 0.09 2.16
N ALA A 16 -4.97 1.19 1.49
CA ALA A 16 -4.57 1.19 0.09
C ALA A 16 -3.25 0.44 -0.13
N GLU A 17 -2.26 0.66 0.74
CA GLU A 17 -0.97 -0.02 0.65
C GLU A 17 -1.10 -1.52 0.92
N ALA A 18 -1.85 -1.91 1.96
CA ALA A 18 -2.09 -3.31 2.25
C ALA A 18 -2.89 -4.00 1.14
N LEU A 19 -3.89 -3.32 0.58
CA LEU A 19 -4.67 -3.82 -0.54
C LEU A 19 -3.78 -4.01 -1.78
N ALA A 20 -2.96 -3.01 -2.13
CA ALA A 20 -2.03 -3.09 -3.26
C ALA A 20 -1.03 -4.24 -3.11
N ASP A 21 -0.48 -4.48 -1.91
CA ASP A 21 0.38 -5.64 -1.64
C ASP A 21 -0.36 -6.97 -1.86
N ALA A 22 -1.57 -7.08 -1.31
CA ALA A 22 -2.34 -8.32 -1.37
C ALA A 22 -2.79 -8.69 -2.78
N VAL A 23 -3.05 -7.69 -3.62
CA VAL A 23 -3.61 -7.87 -4.97
C VAL A 23 -2.60 -7.58 -6.08
N ASP A 24 -1.33 -7.32 -5.75
CA ASP A 24 -0.27 -7.06 -6.74
C ASP A 24 -0.26 -8.03 -7.93
N PRO A 25 -0.50 -9.35 -7.77
CA PRO A 25 -0.54 -10.29 -8.89
C PRO A 25 -1.62 -9.99 -9.94
N CYS A 26 -2.69 -9.26 -9.59
CA CYS A 26 -3.76 -8.89 -10.51
C CYS A 26 -3.62 -7.48 -11.10
N LEU A 27 -2.58 -6.73 -10.71
CA LEU A 27 -2.34 -5.38 -11.21
C LEU A 27 -1.52 -5.42 -12.51
N THR A 28 -1.86 -4.54 -13.45
CA THR A 28 -1.02 -4.23 -14.61
C THR A 28 0.00 -3.15 -14.24
N ASP A 29 1.11 -3.05 -14.97
CA ASP A 29 2.12 -2.02 -14.69
C ASP A 29 1.56 -0.59 -14.76
N ALA A 30 0.56 -0.36 -15.62
CA ALA A 30 -0.14 0.91 -15.67
C ALA A 30 -0.86 1.21 -14.34
N ILE A 31 -1.65 0.26 -13.84
CA ILE A 31 -2.36 0.39 -12.57
C ILE A 31 -1.38 0.52 -11.41
N ARG A 32 -0.27 -0.24 -11.42
CA ARG A 32 0.78 -0.09 -10.40
C ARG A 32 1.35 1.34 -10.39
N ASN A 33 1.69 1.89 -11.56
CA ASN A 33 2.19 3.27 -11.64
C ASN A 33 1.17 4.30 -11.14
N ASP A 34 -0.10 4.16 -11.55
CA ASP A 34 -1.16 5.10 -11.17
C ASP A 34 -1.42 5.06 -9.66
N VAL A 35 -1.58 3.86 -9.08
CA VAL A 35 -1.78 3.67 -7.64
C VAL A 35 -0.59 4.24 -6.85
N TRP A 36 0.64 3.98 -7.29
CA TRP A 36 1.83 4.52 -6.66
C TRP A 36 1.85 6.06 -6.68
N GLY A 37 1.55 6.66 -7.84
CA GLY A 37 1.50 8.11 -7.99
C GLY A 37 0.44 8.76 -7.11
N MET A 38 -0.75 8.16 -7.03
CA MET A 38 -1.84 8.64 -6.18
C MET A 38 -1.50 8.58 -4.70
N LEU A 39 -0.88 7.48 -4.24
CA LEU A 39 -0.42 7.39 -2.85
C LEU A 39 0.63 8.46 -2.51
N HIS A 40 1.53 8.76 -3.43
CA HIS A 40 2.52 9.84 -3.27
C HIS A 40 1.89 11.23 -3.26
N ALA A 41 0.80 11.43 -3.99
CA ALA A 41 0.05 12.68 -4.01
C ALA A 41 -0.86 12.86 -2.78
N GLY A 42 -0.97 11.87 -1.88
CA GLY A 42 -1.92 11.88 -0.76
C GLY A 42 -3.36 11.58 -1.19
N GLU A 43 -3.55 11.00 -2.38
CA GLU A 43 -4.85 10.73 -3.00
C GLU A 43 -5.28 9.27 -2.79
N ALA A 44 -5.18 8.77 -1.56
CA ALA A 44 -5.40 7.36 -1.21
C ALA A 44 -6.79 6.84 -1.62
N HIS A 45 -7.83 7.68 -1.61
CA HIS A 45 -9.18 7.32 -2.04
C HIS A 45 -9.27 7.00 -3.55
N ILE A 46 -8.49 7.67 -4.40
CA ILE A 46 -8.43 7.36 -5.83
C ILE A 46 -7.69 6.04 -6.03
N ALA A 47 -6.55 5.87 -5.34
CA ALA A 47 -5.78 4.64 -5.38
C ALA A 47 -6.65 3.44 -5.01
N LEU A 48 -7.45 3.55 -3.94
CA LEU A 48 -8.41 2.53 -3.52
C LEU A 48 -9.46 2.25 -4.59
N SER A 49 -10.00 3.27 -5.25
CA SER A 49 -10.96 3.09 -6.34
C SER A 49 -10.37 2.31 -7.51
N ASP A 50 -9.14 2.61 -7.92
CA ASP A 50 -8.50 1.89 -9.03
C ASP A 50 -8.11 0.46 -8.66
N LEU A 51 -7.66 0.22 -7.42
CA LEU A 51 -7.47 -1.12 -6.88
C LEU A 51 -8.79 -1.91 -6.89
N VAL A 52 -9.88 -1.33 -6.39
CA VAL A 52 -11.21 -1.97 -6.38
C VAL A 52 -11.67 -2.33 -7.79
N ARG A 53 -11.49 -1.43 -8.77
CA ARG A 53 -11.80 -1.71 -10.19
C ARG A 53 -10.97 -2.86 -10.73
N ALA A 54 -9.65 -2.87 -10.46
CA ALA A 54 -8.76 -3.92 -10.91
C ALA A 54 -9.17 -5.29 -10.33
N ILE A 55 -9.42 -5.34 -9.03
CA ILE A 55 -9.86 -6.56 -8.32
C ILE A 55 -11.19 -7.06 -8.88
N ALA A 56 -12.18 -6.17 -9.03
CA ALA A 56 -13.50 -6.54 -9.55
C ALA A 56 -13.43 -7.06 -11.00
N SER A 57 -12.53 -6.51 -11.82
CA SER A 57 -12.35 -6.94 -13.21
C SER A 57 -11.65 -8.29 -13.36
N THR A 58 -10.77 -8.63 -12.43
CA THR A 58 -9.95 -9.85 -12.45
C THR A 58 -10.51 -10.97 -11.58
N ASN A 59 -11.50 -10.64 -10.73
CA ASN A 59 -12.07 -11.53 -9.73
C ASN A 59 -11.04 -12.08 -8.74
N TYR A 60 -9.98 -11.32 -8.47
CA TYR A 60 -8.91 -11.73 -7.55
C TYR A 60 -9.42 -11.73 -6.11
N PRO A 61 -9.20 -12.80 -5.32
CA PRO A 61 -9.70 -12.85 -3.95
C PRO A 61 -8.85 -11.98 -3.01
N VAL A 62 -9.50 -11.28 -2.08
CA VAL A 62 -8.86 -10.37 -1.12
C VAL A 62 -8.82 -11.01 0.28
N PRO A 63 -7.75 -10.83 1.06
CA PRO A 63 -7.71 -11.24 2.47
C PRO A 63 -8.87 -10.66 3.30
N THR A 64 -9.43 -11.48 4.19
CA THR A 64 -10.66 -11.19 4.96
C THR A 64 -10.55 -9.90 5.76
N ASP A 65 -9.43 -9.72 6.43
CA ASP A 65 -9.10 -8.57 7.27
C ASP A 65 -8.99 -7.29 6.44
N ILE A 66 -8.31 -7.35 5.28
CA ILE A 66 -8.14 -6.19 4.38
C ILE A 66 -9.49 -5.81 3.76
N LEU A 67 -10.27 -6.80 3.32
CA LEU A 67 -11.59 -6.56 2.76
C LEU A 67 -12.56 -5.96 3.80
N ALA A 68 -12.47 -6.40 5.06
CA ALA A 68 -13.25 -5.83 6.15
C ALA A 68 -12.86 -4.37 6.43
N ALA A 69 -11.56 -4.05 6.46
CA ALA A 69 -11.08 -2.68 6.64
C ALA A 69 -11.53 -1.76 5.49
N LEU A 70 -11.43 -2.25 4.24
CA LEU A 70 -11.91 -1.53 3.06
C LEU A 70 -13.43 -1.26 3.11
N ARG A 71 -14.23 -2.25 3.50
CA ARG A 71 -15.69 -2.09 3.66
C ARG A 71 -16.02 -1.04 4.71
N ARG A 72 -15.37 -1.12 5.87
CA ARG A 72 -15.54 -0.12 6.93
C ARG A 72 -15.21 1.29 6.43
N TYR A 73 -14.07 1.47 5.77
CA TYR A 73 -13.68 2.78 5.22
C TYR A 73 -14.70 3.32 4.20
N VAL A 74 -15.17 2.47 3.28
CA VAL A 74 -16.15 2.87 2.27
C VAL A 74 -17.50 3.23 2.88
N ASP A 75 -17.97 2.46 3.86
CA ASP A 75 -19.28 2.65 4.49
C ASP A 75 -19.30 3.83 5.49
N ASP A 76 -18.23 4.01 6.27
CA ASP A 76 -18.18 4.99 7.37
C ASP A 76 -17.56 6.34 6.97
N ASP A 77 -16.43 6.30 6.26
CA ASP A 77 -15.60 7.50 6.04
C ASP A 77 -15.83 8.11 4.67
N LEU A 78 -15.87 7.29 3.60
CA LEU A 78 -15.98 7.82 2.24
C LEU A 78 -17.34 8.50 1.97
N ALA A 79 -18.41 7.98 2.58
CA ALA A 79 -19.76 8.54 2.52
C ALA A 79 -19.89 9.91 3.21
N THR A 80 -19.00 10.23 4.15
CA THR A 80 -19.03 11.47 4.94
C THR A 80 -17.99 12.51 4.49
N SER A 81 -16.99 12.09 3.71
CA SER A 81 -15.78 12.88 3.42
C SER A 81 -15.72 13.55 2.04
N THR A 82 -16.70 13.34 1.14
CA THR A 82 -16.61 13.76 -0.26
C THR A 82 -17.61 14.88 -0.62
N PRO A 83 -17.25 16.16 -0.47
CA PRO A 83 -18.15 17.29 -0.73
C PRO A 83 -18.28 17.68 -2.22
N ASP A 84 -17.36 17.23 -3.09
CA ASP A 84 -17.42 17.52 -4.53
C ASP A 84 -17.95 16.34 -5.36
N GLN A 85 -18.41 16.66 -6.59
CA GLN A 85 -19.02 15.69 -7.50
C GLN A 85 -18.08 14.53 -7.84
N TRP A 86 -16.79 14.80 -7.93
CA TRP A 86 -15.82 13.80 -8.36
C TRP A 86 -15.51 12.80 -7.24
N GLY A 87 -15.35 13.26 -6.00
CA GLY A 87 -15.28 12.39 -4.82
C GLY A 87 -16.55 11.56 -4.63
N HIS A 88 -17.72 12.15 -4.92
CA HIS A 88 -18.99 11.41 -4.91
C HIS A 88 -19.01 10.28 -5.96
N ASP A 89 -18.56 10.53 -7.18
CA ASP A 89 -18.52 9.53 -8.25
C ASP A 89 -17.55 8.37 -7.90
N VAL A 90 -16.42 8.68 -7.26
CA VAL A 90 -15.47 7.69 -6.71
C VAL A 90 -16.16 6.81 -5.66
N ALA A 91 -16.85 7.42 -4.70
CA ALA A 91 -17.57 6.71 -3.64
C ALA A 91 -18.65 5.78 -4.20
N VAL A 92 -19.49 6.27 -5.11
CA VAL A 92 -20.53 5.48 -5.78
C VAL A 92 -19.93 4.32 -6.56
N GLY A 93 -18.83 4.56 -7.28
CA GLY A 93 -18.11 3.51 -8.01
C GLY A 93 -17.62 2.39 -7.09
N MET A 94 -17.00 2.76 -5.96
CA MET A 94 -16.53 1.80 -4.96
C MET A 94 -17.69 1.02 -4.33
N HIS A 95 -18.75 1.67 -3.85
CA HIS A 95 -19.92 1.00 -3.28
C HIS A 95 -20.57 0.01 -4.26
N ARG A 96 -20.54 0.30 -5.56
CA ARG A 96 -21.11 -0.59 -6.58
C ARG A 96 -20.27 -1.85 -6.81
N LEU A 97 -18.95 -1.73 -6.74
CA LEU A 97 -18.01 -2.82 -7.06
C LEU A 97 -17.63 -3.65 -5.83
N LEU A 98 -17.61 -3.05 -4.64
CA LEU A 98 -17.18 -3.72 -3.43
C LEU A 98 -17.96 -5.01 -3.09
N PRO A 99 -19.28 -5.11 -3.35
CA PRO A 99 -20.03 -6.35 -3.15
C PRO A 99 -19.63 -7.48 -4.10
N THR A 100 -18.98 -7.18 -5.23
CA THR A 100 -18.55 -8.20 -6.20
C THR A 100 -17.17 -8.76 -5.87
N ILE A 101 -16.45 -8.18 -4.90
CA ILE A 101 -15.12 -8.64 -4.50
C ILE A 101 -15.25 -9.84 -3.56
N HIS A 102 -14.55 -10.92 -3.90
CA HIS A 102 -14.53 -12.15 -3.12
C HIS A 102 -13.50 -12.09 -1.99
N ASP A 103 -13.92 -12.63 -0.85
CA ASP A 103 -13.05 -12.92 0.27
C ASP A 103 -12.26 -14.21 0.00
N SER A 104 -10.95 -14.20 0.26
CA SER A 104 -10.09 -15.38 0.17
C SER A 104 -10.30 -16.39 1.30
N GLY A 105 -10.93 -15.99 2.41
CA GLY A 105 -11.13 -16.80 3.62
C GLY A 105 -9.90 -16.86 4.53
N HIS A 106 -8.86 -16.09 4.23
CA HIS A 106 -7.62 -16.01 5.01
C HIS A 106 -7.33 -14.58 5.43
N THR A 107 -6.73 -14.40 6.60
CA THR A 107 -6.23 -13.11 7.08
C THR A 107 -4.80 -12.89 6.59
N ALA A 108 -4.51 -11.70 6.05
CA ALA A 108 -3.15 -11.31 5.70
C ALA A 108 -2.25 -11.19 6.95
N GLY A 109 -2.86 -10.98 8.13
CA GLY A 109 -2.16 -10.82 9.39
C GLY A 109 -2.26 -9.37 9.84
N THR A 110 -1.16 -8.78 10.30
CA THR A 110 -1.22 -7.36 10.69
C THR A 110 -1.24 -6.48 9.45
N ILE A 111 -2.43 -5.94 9.15
CA ILE A 111 -2.61 -4.84 8.19
C ILE A 111 -1.91 -3.62 8.77
N GLY A 112 -1.02 -2.99 8.01
CA GLY A 112 -0.29 -1.80 8.47
C GLY A 112 0.97 -2.07 9.30
N THR A 113 1.52 -3.30 9.36
CA THR A 113 2.92 -3.49 9.85
C THR A 113 3.99 -3.17 8.81
N TYR A 114 3.59 -2.70 7.64
CA TYR A 114 4.49 -2.26 6.59
C TYR A 114 4.95 -0.85 6.95
N GLY A 115 6.01 -0.79 7.78
CA GLY A 115 6.37 0.41 8.52
C GLY A 115 6.60 1.66 7.67
N ASP A 116 6.46 2.80 8.35
CA ASP A 116 6.54 4.23 8.01
C ASP A 116 7.64 4.67 7.01
N ALA A 117 8.52 3.76 6.62
CA ALA A 117 9.51 3.97 5.59
C ALA A 117 8.87 3.83 4.20
N HIS A 118 8.01 4.77 3.83
CA HIS A 118 7.57 4.92 2.43
C HIS A 118 8.75 5.24 1.50
N MET A 119 9.90 5.62 2.06
CA MET A 119 11.00 6.18 1.32
C MET A 119 12.36 5.68 1.82
N PRO A 120 13.25 5.24 0.91
CA PRO A 120 14.55 4.71 1.30
C PRO A 120 15.47 5.68 2.07
N TRP A 121 15.27 7.00 1.92
CA TRP A 121 16.02 7.99 2.70
C TRP A 121 15.66 7.95 4.19
N ILE A 122 14.44 7.52 4.54
CA ILE A 122 14.01 7.38 5.94
C ILE A 122 14.83 6.26 6.58
N ILE A 123 14.97 5.12 5.89
CA ILE A 123 15.79 3.99 6.34
C ILE A 123 17.26 4.40 6.54
N ILE A 124 17.79 5.20 5.61
CA ILE A 124 19.17 5.73 5.68
C ILE A 124 19.32 6.68 6.87
N SER A 125 18.37 7.61 7.05
CA SER A 125 18.35 8.58 8.14
C SER A 125 18.21 7.91 9.51
N ASP A 126 17.36 6.90 9.63
CA ASP A 126 17.16 6.12 10.86
C ASP A 126 18.42 5.33 11.26
N ALA A 127 19.21 4.93 10.27
CA ALA A 127 20.53 4.34 10.49
C ALA A 127 21.61 5.39 10.86
N GLY A 128 21.24 6.67 10.98
CA GLY A 128 22.14 7.78 11.30
C GLY A 128 23.02 8.20 10.13
N LEU A 129 22.67 7.79 8.90
CA LEU A 129 23.41 8.10 7.69
C LEU A 129 22.79 9.31 6.98
N THR A 130 23.61 9.98 6.18
CA THR A 130 23.23 11.14 5.35
C THR A 130 23.43 10.83 3.86
N ASP A 131 22.98 11.73 2.99
CA ASP A 131 23.20 11.60 1.55
C ASP A 131 24.69 11.47 1.17
N ASP A 132 25.57 12.17 1.90
CA ASP A 132 27.03 12.15 1.71
C ASP A 132 27.70 10.87 2.23
N SER A 133 26.97 10.02 2.97
CA SER A 133 27.53 8.79 3.51
C SER A 133 27.94 7.81 2.40
N PRO A 134 29.03 7.03 2.59
CA PRO A 134 29.50 6.07 1.62
C PRO A 134 28.40 5.10 1.15
N ARG A 135 28.39 4.78 -0.15
CA ARG A 135 27.34 3.95 -0.78
C ARG A 135 27.20 2.58 -0.13
N ASP A 136 28.32 1.94 0.19
CA ASP A 136 28.37 0.63 0.85
C ASP A 136 27.71 0.63 2.24
N GLN A 137 27.88 1.71 3.01
CA GLN A 137 27.22 1.88 4.31
C GLN A 137 25.70 2.03 4.14
N LYS A 138 25.26 2.81 3.13
CA LYS A 138 23.82 2.95 2.80
C LYS A 138 23.21 1.61 2.38
N VAL A 139 23.90 0.83 1.54
CA VAL A 139 23.48 -0.53 1.17
C VAL A 139 23.37 -1.44 2.40
N ALA A 140 24.37 -1.42 3.28
CA ALA A 140 24.39 -2.27 4.46
C ALA A 140 23.22 -1.95 5.41
N ALA A 141 22.93 -0.66 5.62
CA ALA A 141 21.79 -0.22 6.42
C ALA A 141 20.45 -0.72 5.86
N ILE A 142 20.23 -0.55 4.55
CA ILE A 142 19.01 -1.01 3.89
C ILE A 142 18.87 -2.53 4.00
N LYS A 143 19.94 -3.30 3.77
CA LYS A 143 19.93 -4.76 3.91
C LYS A 143 19.62 -5.20 5.34
N ALA A 144 20.20 -4.54 6.34
CA ALA A 144 19.95 -4.83 7.75
C ALA A 144 18.49 -4.54 8.13
N TRP A 145 17.92 -3.46 7.61
CA TRP A 145 16.51 -3.13 7.79
C TRP A 145 15.60 -4.17 7.13
N LEU A 146 15.86 -4.53 5.86
CA LEU A 146 15.09 -5.53 5.11
C LEU A 146 15.16 -6.94 5.70
N ALA A 147 16.23 -7.28 6.44
CA ALA A 147 16.34 -8.56 7.13
C ALA A 147 15.30 -8.72 8.25
N ASN A 148 14.75 -7.61 8.76
CA ASN A 148 13.82 -7.59 9.89
C ASN A 148 12.46 -6.97 9.54
N ASN A 149 12.31 -6.38 8.35
CA ASN A 149 11.12 -5.68 7.92
C ASN A 149 10.76 -6.07 6.48
N LYS A 150 9.47 -6.27 6.20
CA LYS A 150 8.96 -6.39 4.83
C LYS A 150 8.64 -4.97 4.33
N PRO A 151 9.30 -4.47 3.27
CA PRO A 151 8.99 -3.16 2.73
C PRO A 151 7.55 -3.13 2.21
N GLY A 152 6.88 -2.01 2.42
CA GLY A 152 5.56 -1.75 1.87
C GLY A 152 5.53 -1.83 0.34
N TRP A 153 4.34 -1.97 -0.24
CA TRP A 153 4.19 -2.13 -1.68
C TRP A 153 4.75 -0.92 -2.44
N ALA A 154 4.48 0.30 -1.94
CA ALA A 154 4.97 1.53 -2.56
C ALA A 154 6.50 1.61 -2.57
N LEU A 155 7.16 1.17 -1.49
CA LEU A 155 8.62 1.15 -1.39
C LEU A 155 9.23 0.11 -2.34
N ARG A 156 8.65 -1.09 -2.47
CA ARG A 156 9.11 -2.10 -3.44
C ARG A 156 8.98 -1.60 -4.88
N PHE A 157 7.90 -0.88 -5.17
CA PHE A 157 7.69 -0.28 -6.48
C PHE A 157 8.67 0.88 -6.74
N SER A 158 8.71 1.89 -5.87
CA SER A 158 9.63 3.06 -5.96
C SER A 158 11.09 2.62 -6.08
N ALA A 159 11.51 1.60 -5.32
CA ALA A 159 12.90 1.14 -5.36
C ALA A 159 13.36 0.82 -6.78
N THR A 160 12.50 0.28 -7.64
CA THR A 160 12.85 0.00 -9.05
C THR A 160 12.99 1.24 -9.93
N TRP A 161 12.32 2.34 -9.59
CA TRP A 161 12.27 3.58 -10.37
C TRP A 161 13.30 4.63 -9.93
N ASP A 162 13.50 4.79 -8.62
CA ASP A 162 14.31 5.88 -8.04
C ASP A 162 15.80 5.54 -7.90
N GLY A 163 16.29 4.53 -8.63
CA GLY A 163 17.71 4.12 -8.60
C GLY A 163 18.13 3.38 -7.31
N PHE A 164 17.17 3.04 -6.44
CA PHE A 164 17.37 2.18 -5.27
C PHE A 164 17.43 0.70 -5.60
N GLY A 165 17.02 0.30 -6.81
CA GLY A 165 17.04 -1.08 -7.28
C GLY A 165 18.46 -1.66 -7.20
N ASP A 166 19.46 -0.85 -7.53
CA ASP A 166 20.87 -1.21 -7.41
C ASP A 166 21.34 -1.46 -5.97
N LEU A 167 20.67 -0.87 -4.97
CA LEU A 167 21.00 -1.01 -3.54
C LEU A 167 20.40 -2.28 -2.94
N ILE A 168 19.29 -2.77 -3.50
CA ILE A 168 18.61 -4.01 -3.09
C ILE A 168 18.80 -5.19 -4.08
N GLY A 169 19.55 -4.98 -5.16
CA GLY A 169 19.83 -5.99 -6.18
C GLY A 169 18.68 -6.24 -7.17
N ALA A 170 17.69 -5.35 -7.22
CA ALA A 170 16.63 -5.40 -8.21
C ALA A 170 17.14 -4.85 -9.55
N GLN A 171 16.99 -5.63 -10.62
CA GLN A 171 17.20 -5.11 -11.97
C GLN A 171 16.03 -4.22 -12.36
N LYS A 172 16.32 -3.14 -13.09
CA LYS A 172 15.30 -2.36 -13.79
C LYS A 172 14.52 -3.32 -14.72
N PRO A 173 13.18 -3.25 -14.76
CA PRO A 173 12.40 -3.96 -15.77
C PRO A 173 12.78 -3.51 -17.19
#